data_AF-A0A7S3B507-F1
#
_entry.id   AF-A0A7S3B507-F1
#
_cell.length_a   1.000
_cell.length_b   1.000
_cell.length_c   1.000
_cell.angle_alpha   90.00
_cell.angle_beta   90.00
_cell.angle_gamma   90.00
#
_symmetry.space_group_name_H-M   'P 1'
#
loop_
_entity.id
_entity.type
_entity.pdbx_description
1 polymer ?
#
loop_
_entity_poly.entity_id
_entity_poly.type
_entity_poly.pdbx_seq_one_letter_code
_entity_poly.pdbx_strand_id
1 'polypeptide(L)'
;NIHIMSKGTINVSVENIFPLIKKFLYSDHEIFLRELISNATDATLKLKHLANIGEANDVAYGNPKIEVKVDKENKTLRIIDEGIGMTKDEVEKYINQIAFSGAEEFIEKYKDKEGEDTGIIGHFGLGFYSSFMVADKVEII
;
A
#
# COMPACT_ATOMS: atom_id res chain seq x y z
N ASN A 1 9.12 -16.60 20.69
CA ASN A 1 8.35 -16.48 19.42
C ASN A 1 9.32 -16.24 18.29
N ILE A 2 9.53 -17.25 17.45
CA ILE A 2 10.46 -17.19 16.31
C ILE A 2 9.77 -16.38 15.21
N HIS A 3 10.19 -15.12 15.00
CA HIS A 3 9.82 -14.36 13.81
C HIS A 3 10.48 -15.02 12.60
N ILE A 4 9.72 -15.75 11.80
CA ILE A 4 10.20 -16.27 10.51
C ILE A 4 10.17 -15.09 9.54
N MET A 5 11.32 -14.40 9.40
CA MET A 5 11.50 -13.43 8.32
C MET A 5 11.65 -14.21 7.01
N SER A 6 10.60 -14.26 6.20
CA SER A 6 10.71 -14.77 4.82
C SER A 6 11.41 -13.72 3.96
N LYS A 7 12.56 -14.06 3.38
CA LYS A 7 13.22 -13.25 2.34
C LYS A 7 12.67 -13.65 0.99
N GLY A 8 11.78 -12.83 0.42
CA GLY A 8 11.43 -12.88 -1.00
C GLY A 8 12.43 -12.06 -1.80
N THR A 9 12.95 -12.61 -2.90
CA THR A 9 13.72 -11.82 -3.88
C THR A 9 12.76 -11.44 -4.99
N ILE A 10 12.55 -10.14 -5.19
CA ILE A 10 11.74 -9.64 -6.30
C ILE A 10 12.55 -9.90 -7.58
N ASN A 11 12.11 -10.84 -8.42
CA ASN A 11 12.76 -11.14 -9.69
C ASN A 11 12.53 -9.99 -10.67
N VAL A 12 13.47 -9.04 -10.68
CA VAL A 12 14.08 -8.36 -11.83
C VAL A 12 13.23 -8.26 -13.13
N SER A 13 12.08 -7.60 -13.05
CA SER A 13 11.54 -6.74 -14.13
C SER A 13 11.15 -5.34 -13.60
N VAL A 14 11.38 -5.12 -12.30
CA VAL A 14 10.79 -4.06 -11.48
C VAL A 14 11.70 -2.84 -11.28
N GLU A 15 13.00 -2.94 -11.59
CA GLU A 15 13.95 -1.82 -11.43
C GLU A 15 13.52 -0.55 -12.19
N ASN A 16 12.64 -0.68 -13.20
CA ASN A 16 12.12 0.41 -14.00
C ASN A 16 10.84 1.08 -13.46
N ILE A 17 10.20 0.56 -12.40
CA ILE A 17 8.96 1.15 -11.86
C ILE A 17 9.24 2.37 -10.98
N PHE A 18 10.25 2.28 -10.11
CA PHE A 18 10.53 3.30 -9.10
C PHE A 18 10.92 4.65 -9.72
N PRO A 19 11.71 4.72 -10.81
CA PRO A 19 11.94 5.97 -11.52
C PRO A 19 10.65 6.63 -12.04
N LEU A 20 9.66 5.83 -12.45
CA LEU A 20 8.37 6.33 -12.97
C LEU A 20 7.45 6.79 -11.85
N ILE A 21 7.30 5.98 -10.79
CA ILE A 21 6.62 6.36 -9.54
C ILE A 21 7.17 7.68 -9.03
N LYS A 22 8.50 7.81 -8.98
CA LYS A 22 9.18 9.07 -8.67
C LYS A 22 8.77 10.20 -9.62
N LYS A 23 8.88 10.00 -10.94
CA LYS A 23 8.54 11.03 -11.94
C LYS A 23 7.12 11.59 -11.79
N PHE A 24 6.14 10.76 -11.48
CA PHE A 24 4.73 11.16 -11.37
C PHE A 24 4.32 11.66 -9.97
N LEU A 25 5.09 11.32 -8.93
CA LEU A 25 4.74 11.66 -7.56
C LEU A 25 5.62 12.76 -6.91
N TYR A 26 6.74 13.14 -7.53
CA TYR A 26 7.64 14.16 -6.98
C TYR A 26 7.02 15.56 -6.86
N SER A 27 5.85 15.81 -7.46
CA SER A 27 5.14 17.07 -7.28
C SER A 27 4.48 17.21 -5.90
N ASP A 28 4.19 16.09 -5.21
CA ASP A 28 3.40 16.16 -3.98
C ASP A 28 3.73 15.03 -2.99
N HIS A 29 4.73 15.30 -2.14
CA HIS A 29 5.22 14.34 -1.13
C HIS A 29 4.17 13.97 -0.07
N GLU A 30 3.00 14.61 -0.05
CA GLU A 30 1.89 14.25 0.85
C GLU A 30 1.00 13.12 0.29
N ILE A 31 1.14 12.78 -1.01
CA ILE A 31 0.31 11.74 -1.65
C ILE A 31 0.44 10.39 -0.94
N PHE A 32 1.63 10.01 -0.46
CA PHE A 32 1.78 8.70 0.18
C PHE A 32 0.87 8.55 1.40
N LEU A 33 0.70 9.62 2.18
CA LEU A 33 -0.13 9.58 3.37
C LEU A 33 -1.60 9.41 2.98
N ARG A 34 -2.06 10.12 1.94
CA ARG A 34 -3.41 9.95 1.38
C ARG A 34 -3.64 8.50 0.95
N GLU A 35 -2.73 7.92 0.17
CA GLU A 35 -2.88 6.56 -0.37
C GLU A 35 -2.90 5.50 0.75
N LEU A 36 -1.98 5.60 1.72
CA LEU A 36 -1.93 4.63 2.82
C LEU A 36 -3.14 4.76 3.77
N ILE A 37 -3.64 5.97 4.01
CA ILE A 37 -4.88 6.19 4.77
C ILE A 37 -6.10 5.68 3.98
N SER A 38 -6.12 5.83 2.66
CA SER A 38 -7.16 5.26 1.81
C SER A 38 -7.19 3.74 1.92
N ASN A 39 -6.03 3.08 1.84
CA ASN A 39 -5.91 1.63 2.00
C ASN A 39 -6.39 1.15 3.37
N ALA A 40 -5.99 1.84 4.44
CA ALA A 40 -6.46 1.58 5.80
C ALA A 40 -7.98 1.75 5.91
N THR A 41 -8.54 2.78 5.27
CA THR A 41 -9.99 3.01 5.23
C THR A 41 -10.70 1.87 4.52
N ASP A 42 -10.22 1.44 3.36
CA ASP A 42 -10.78 0.32 2.62
C ASP A 42 -10.73 -0.98 3.41
N ALA A 43 -9.65 -1.23 4.16
CA ALA A 43 -9.52 -2.41 5.03
C ALA A 43 -10.59 -2.42 6.12
N THR A 44 -10.85 -1.28 6.77
CA THR A 44 -11.90 -1.16 7.80
C THR A 44 -13.32 -1.24 7.23
N LEU A 45 -13.54 -0.70 6.02
CA LEU A 45 -14.84 -0.79 5.32
C LEU A 45 -15.14 -2.21 4.85
N LYS A 46 -14.14 -2.94 4.34
CA LYS A 46 -14.28 -4.35 3.99
C LYS A 46 -14.62 -5.19 5.22
N LEU A 47 -13.92 -4.96 6.35
CA LEU A 47 -14.24 -5.64 7.60
C LEU A 47 -15.69 -5.37 8.04
N LYS A 48 -16.14 -4.10 7.96
CA LYS A 48 -17.54 -3.73 8.23
C LYS A 48 -18.51 -4.51 7.37
N HIS A 49 -18.23 -4.60 6.07
CA HIS A 49 -19.08 -5.30 5.13
C HIS A 49 -19.20 -6.79 5.48
N LEU A 50 -18.07 -7.47 5.72
CA LEU A 50 -18.05 -8.89 6.10
C LEU A 50 -18.75 -9.15 7.43
N ALA A 51 -18.59 -8.27 8.41
CA ALA A 51 -19.30 -8.36 9.68
C ALA A 51 -20.83 -8.26 9.48
N ASN A 52 -21.28 -7.34 8.62
CA ASN A 52 -22.71 -7.17 8.34
C ASN A 52 -23.35 -8.36 7.62
N ILE A 53 -22.58 -9.11 6.82
CA ILE A 53 -23.08 -10.30 6.11
C ILE A 53 -22.84 -11.61 6.88
N GLY A 54 -22.27 -11.54 8.09
CA GLY A 54 -22.02 -12.71 8.94
C GLY A 54 -20.81 -13.56 8.52
N GLU A 55 -19.87 -12.98 7.77
CA GLU A 55 -18.65 -13.66 7.32
C GLU A 55 -17.42 -13.33 8.19
N ALA A 56 -17.51 -12.30 9.06
CA ALA A 56 -16.46 -11.96 10.03
C ALA A 56 -16.84 -12.39 11.46
N ASN A 57 -17.19 -13.67 11.65
CA ASN A 57 -17.75 -14.18 12.91
C ASN A 57 -16.78 -14.10 14.10
N ASP A 58 -15.47 -14.11 13.84
CA ASP A 58 -14.43 -14.06 14.87
C ASP A 58 -13.90 -12.64 15.14
N VAL A 59 -14.39 -11.63 14.42
CA VAL A 59 -13.96 -10.24 14.58
C VAL A 59 -15.12 -9.41 15.12
N ALA A 60 -14.99 -8.96 16.38
CA ALA A 60 -15.94 -8.04 16.96
C ALA A 60 -15.88 -6.70 16.20
N TYR A 61 -16.82 -6.49 15.28
CA TYR A 61 -16.93 -5.22 14.59
C TYR A 61 -17.43 -4.14 15.56
N GLY A 62 -16.50 -3.33 16.05
CA GLY A 62 -16.76 -2.17 16.88
C GLY A 62 -16.70 -0.87 16.07
N ASN A 63 -15.88 0.06 16.54
CA ASN A 63 -15.55 1.29 15.82
C ASN A 63 -14.06 1.24 15.45
N PRO A 64 -13.68 0.57 14.35
CA PRO A 64 -12.29 0.34 13.99
C PRO A 64 -11.57 1.67 13.80
N LYS A 65 -10.34 1.75 14.29
CA LYS A 65 -9.52 2.96 14.26
C LYS A 65 -8.41 2.84 13.23
N ILE A 66 -8.01 4.01 12.73
CA ILE A 66 -6.77 4.21 11.99
C ILE A 66 -5.91 5.16 12.81
N GLU A 67 -4.70 4.73 13.17
CA GLU A 67 -3.77 5.50 13.98
C GLU A 67 -2.51 5.83 13.17
N VAL A 68 -2.10 7.10 13.22
CA VAL A 68 -0.85 7.57 12.62
C VAL A 68 0.13 7.91 13.74
N LYS A 69 1.19 7.12 13.87
CA LYS A 69 2.24 7.30 14.89
C LYS A 69 3.54 7.80 14.26
N VAL A 70 4.03 8.94 14.75
CA VAL A 70 5.34 9.49 14.38
C VAL A 70 6.33 9.21 15.50
N ASP A 71 7.44 8.58 15.16
CA ASP A 71 8.58 8.39 16.06
C ASP A 71 9.79 9.14 15.50
N LYS A 72 10.09 10.29 16.12
CA LYS A 72 11.20 11.15 15.69
C LYS A 72 12.56 10.57 16.02
N GLU A 73 12.66 9.79 17.11
CA GLU A 73 13.93 9.20 17.57
C GLU A 73 14.36 8.10 16.61
N ASN A 74 13.43 7.21 16.27
CA ASN A 74 13.67 6.10 15.33
C ASN A 74 13.46 6.49 13.86
N LYS A 75 13.02 7.73 13.59
CA LYS A 75 12.68 8.25 12.26
C LYS A 75 11.68 7.35 11.51
N THR A 76 10.64 6.91 12.21
CA THR A 76 9.60 6.06 11.62
C THR A 76 8.24 6.75 11.64
N LEU A 77 7.45 6.44 10.60
CA LEU A 77 6.03 6.77 10.51
C LEU A 77 5.27 5.46 10.39
N ARG A 78 4.28 5.25 11.25
CA ARG A 78 3.43 4.05 11.26
C ARG A 78 1.99 4.44 11.01
N ILE A 79 1.34 3.73 10.10
CA ILE A 79 -0.10 3.80 9.84
C ILE A 79 -0.65 2.44 10.24
N ILE A 80 -1.54 2.43 11.22
CA ILE A 80 -2.03 1.21 11.87
C ILE A 80 -3.54 1.23 11.75
N ASP A 81 -4.13 0.22 11.11
CA ASP A 81 -5.57 0.07 11.01
C ASP A 81 -6.07 -1.18 11.75
N GLU A 82 -7.31 -1.12 12.21
CA GLU A 82 -8.06 -2.26 12.77
C GLU A 82 -8.99 -2.85 11.69
N GLY A 83 -8.49 -2.99 10.47
CA GLY A 83 -9.21 -3.53 9.33
C GLY A 83 -9.13 -5.06 9.21
N ILE A 84 -9.47 -5.56 8.03
CA ILE A 84 -9.50 -7.00 7.73
C ILE A 84 -8.11 -7.66 7.74
N GLY A 85 -7.04 -6.87 7.62
CA GLY A 85 -5.67 -7.37 7.50
C GLY A 85 -5.41 -8.11 6.19
N MET A 86 -4.26 -8.79 6.12
CA MET A 86 -3.88 -9.66 5.01
C MET A 86 -3.15 -10.88 5.54
N THR A 87 -3.42 -12.03 4.93
CA THR A 87 -2.61 -13.25 5.07
C THR A 87 -1.31 -13.13 4.27
N LYS A 88 -0.35 -14.01 4.52
CA LYS A 88 0.92 -14.07 3.77
C LYS A 88 0.69 -14.21 2.26
N ASP A 89 -0.25 -15.08 1.87
CA ASP A 89 -0.56 -15.34 0.47
C ASP A 89 -1.22 -14.13 -0.20
N GLU A 90 -2.03 -13.38 0.55
CA GLU A 90 -2.61 -12.11 0.07
C GLU A 90 -1.55 -11.03 -0.10
N VAL A 91 -0.58 -10.94 0.81
CA VAL A 91 0.57 -10.03 0.63
C VAL A 91 1.34 -10.41 -0.63
N GLU A 92 1.66 -11.69 -0.84
CA GLU A 92 2.35 -12.13 -2.06
C GLU A 92 1.55 -11.82 -3.32
N LYS A 93 0.24 -12.04 -3.31
CA LYS A 93 -0.62 -11.79 -4.47
C LYS A 93 -0.83 -10.30 -4.75
N TYR A 94 -1.25 -9.52 -3.76
CA TYR A 94 -1.66 -8.13 -3.96
C TYR A 94 -0.48 -7.17 -4.00
N ILE A 95 0.49 -7.33 -3.08
CA ILE A 95 1.66 -6.46 -3.02
C ILE A 95 2.68 -6.87 -4.08
N ASN A 96 2.99 -8.16 -4.22
CA ASN A 96 4.08 -8.59 -5.11
C ASN A 96 3.66 -9.01 -6.52
N GLN A 97 2.39 -9.29 -6.83
CA GLN A 97 2.02 -9.68 -8.20
C GLN A 97 1.14 -8.62 -8.85
N ILE A 98 -0.05 -8.37 -8.28
CA ILE A 98 -1.06 -7.50 -8.87
C ILE A 98 -0.56 -6.07 -8.98
N ALA A 99 0.09 -5.53 -7.96
CA ALA A 99 0.62 -4.18 -8.04
C ALA A 99 1.70 -4.02 -9.11
N PHE A 100 2.52 -5.05 -9.40
CA PHE A 100 3.47 -4.97 -10.51
C PHE A 100 2.81 -5.11 -11.87
N SER A 101 1.77 -5.95 -12.01
CA SER A 101 0.98 -5.96 -13.26
C SER A 101 0.31 -4.60 -13.52
N GLY A 102 -0.24 -3.96 -12.48
CA GLY A 102 -0.81 -2.62 -12.59
C GLY A 102 0.25 -1.55 -12.89
N ALA A 103 1.48 -1.75 -12.41
CA ALA A 103 2.61 -0.90 -12.74
C ALA A 103 3.03 -0.95 -14.20
N GLU A 104 3.15 -2.16 -14.75
CA GLU A 104 3.51 -2.36 -16.15
C GLU A 104 2.47 -1.68 -17.05
N GLU A 105 1.18 -1.88 -16.76
CA GLU A 105 0.09 -1.22 -17.49
C GLU A 105 0.14 0.32 -17.36
N PHE A 106 0.44 0.83 -16.16
CA PHE A 106 0.63 2.26 -15.94
C PHE A 106 1.79 2.81 -16.76
N ILE A 107 2.94 2.13 -16.76
CA ILE A 107 4.11 2.54 -17.56
C ILE A 107 3.75 2.57 -19.05
N GLU A 108 3.12 1.53 -19.57
CA GLU A 108 2.76 1.46 -20.99
C GLU A 108 1.83 2.61 -21.42
N LYS A 109 0.83 2.94 -20.58
CA LYS A 109 -0.16 3.99 -20.88
C LYS A 109 0.36 5.41 -20.70
N TYR A 110 1.35 5.63 -19.83
CA TYR A 110 1.77 6.96 -19.41
C TYR A 110 3.24 7.30 -19.69
N LYS A 111 4.03 6.38 -20.28
CA LYS A 111 5.43 6.64 -20.68
C LYS A 111 5.62 7.93 -21.50
N ASP A 112 4.63 8.29 -22.31
CA ASP A 112 4.67 9.44 -23.24
C ASP A 112 3.84 10.65 -22.75
N LYS A 113 3.26 10.60 -21.54
CA LYS A 113 2.45 11.68 -20.97
C LYS A 113 3.22 12.41 -19.86
N GLU A 114 3.26 13.74 -19.93
CA GLU A 114 3.88 14.56 -18.89
C GLU A 114 2.86 14.89 -17.79
N GLY A 115 3.00 14.23 -16.63
CA GLY A 115 2.82 14.83 -15.30
C GLY A 115 1.48 15.44 -14.85
N GLU A 116 0.41 15.45 -15.64
CA GLU A 116 -0.74 16.30 -15.32
C GLU A 116 -1.78 15.72 -14.34
N ASP A 117 -1.68 14.47 -13.89
CA ASP A 117 -2.79 13.87 -13.15
C ASP A 117 -2.34 12.96 -11.99
N THR A 118 -2.28 13.57 -10.79
CA THR A 118 -1.80 13.00 -9.53
C THR A 118 -2.78 12.02 -8.88
N GLY A 119 -4.00 11.87 -9.42
CA GLY A 119 -5.04 10.95 -8.97
C GLY A 119 -5.00 9.56 -9.63
N ILE A 120 -4.15 9.38 -10.64
CA ILE A 120 -4.15 8.18 -11.48
C ILE A 120 -3.62 6.93 -10.74
N ILE A 121 -2.70 7.11 -9.80
CA ILE A 121 -1.94 6.02 -9.15
C ILE A 121 -2.82 5.09 -8.30
N GLY A 122 -3.87 5.64 -7.65
CA GLY A 122 -4.84 4.86 -6.90
C GLY A 122 -5.59 3.83 -7.76
N HIS A 123 -5.77 4.10 -9.06
CA HIS A 123 -6.48 3.20 -9.98
C HIS A 123 -5.67 1.96 -10.38
N PHE A 124 -4.34 2.01 -10.26
CA PHE A 124 -3.44 0.93 -10.72
C PHE A 124 -2.91 0.05 -9.57
N GLY A 125 -3.43 0.22 -8.34
CA GLY A 125 -2.97 -0.54 -7.18
C GLY A 125 -1.55 -0.17 -6.73
N LEU A 126 -1.08 1.01 -7.12
CA LEU A 126 0.28 1.50 -6.83
C LEU A 126 0.37 2.36 -5.57
N GLY A 127 -0.77 2.64 -4.92
CA GLY A 127 -0.85 3.49 -3.74
C GLY A 127 0.08 3.05 -2.60
N PHE A 128 0.29 1.74 -2.40
CA PHE A 128 1.27 1.24 -1.42
C PHE A 128 2.70 1.68 -1.73
N TYR A 129 3.11 1.64 -3.00
CA TYR A 129 4.49 1.92 -3.43
C TYR A 129 4.86 3.41 -3.35
N SER A 130 3.86 4.28 -3.22
CA SER A 130 4.06 5.71 -2.90
C SER A 130 4.84 5.91 -1.58
N SER A 131 4.80 4.95 -0.66
CA SER A 131 5.57 4.97 0.60
C SER A 131 7.09 5.06 0.37
N PHE A 132 7.62 4.46 -0.71
CA PHE A 132 9.03 4.49 -1.07
C PHE A 132 9.50 5.85 -1.62
N MET A 133 8.61 6.85 -1.72
CA MET A 133 9.03 8.23 -1.98
C MET A 133 9.68 8.90 -0.78
N VAL A 134 9.25 8.52 0.42
CA VAL A 134 9.64 9.16 1.68
C VAL A 134 10.38 8.21 2.61
N ALA A 135 10.47 6.92 2.26
CA ALA A 135 11.09 5.88 3.07
C ALA A 135 12.06 5.01 2.27
N ASP A 136 13.25 4.80 2.82
CA ASP A 136 14.23 3.84 2.27
C ASP A 136 13.85 2.38 2.56
N LYS A 137 12.99 2.16 3.57
CA LYS A 137 12.52 0.84 4.01
C LYS A 137 11.06 0.93 4.44
N VAL A 138 10.26 -0.03 3.99
CA VAL A 138 8.85 -0.18 4.35
C VAL A 138 8.66 -1.57 4.96
N GLU A 139 7.94 -1.64 6.07
CA GLU A 139 7.64 -2.88 6.78
C GLU A 139 6.12 -3.05 6.87
N ILE A 140 5.63 -4.23 6.50
CA ILE A 140 4.26 -4.68 6.74
C ILE A 140 4.34 -5.70 7.88
N ILE A 141 3.50 -5.51 8.91
CA ILE A 141 3.48 -6.33 10.14
C ILE A 141 2.31 -7.29 10.08
#